data_AF-A0A966U7J5-F1
#
_entry.id   AF-A0A966U7J5-F1
#
_cell.length_a   1.000
_cell.length_b   1.000
_cell.length_c   1.000
_cell.angle_alpha   90.00
_cell.angle_beta   90.00
_cell.angle_gamma   90.00
#
_symmetry.space_group_name_H-M   'P 1'
#
loop_
_entity.id
_entity.type
_entity.pdbx_description
1 polymer ?
#
loop_
_entity_poly.entity_id
_entity_poly.type
_entity_poly.pdbx_seq_one_letter_code
_entity_poly.pdbx_strand_id
1 'polypeptide(L)'
;VNTGRNVGTSNLEATVFQNNLEAAEEIAHQLRLRDIGGIIVIDFIDMEIKENRKKVVEAFRSALSRDKTRTQVFDISELGLVEMTRKRIGEGLLTSFADQCQTCLGRGVVVDHELLN
;
A
#
# COMPACT_ATOMS: atom_id res chain seq x y z
N VAL A 1 -4.45 -0.13 -4.67
CA VAL A 1 -5.19 1.13 -4.37
C VAL A 1 -6.49 1.07 -5.16
N ASN A 2 -7.64 1.50 -4.61
CA ASN A 2 -8.93 1.39 -5.31
C ASN A 2 -9.54 2.79 -5.52
N THR A 3 -10.10 3.05 -6.71
CA THR A 3 -10.66 4.35 -7.11
C THR A 3 -12.11 4.60 -6.66
N GLY A 4 -12.81 3.59 -6.14
CA GLY A 4 -14.21 3.73 -5.70
C GLY A 4 -15.14 4.31 -6.79
N ARG A 5 -16.18 5.06 -6.38
CA ARG A 5 -17.14 5.74 -7.30
C ARG A 5 -16.57 7.03 -7.96
N ASN A 6 -15.34 7.43 -7.67
CA ASN A 6 -14.73 8.66 -8.18
C ASN A 6 -14.10 8.44 -9.56
N VAL A 7 -14.93 8.16 -10.56
CA VAL A 7 -14.51 8.15 -11.96
C VAL A 7 -15.20 9.30 -12.68
N GLY A 8 -14.48 10.42 -12.82
CA GLY A 8 -14.91 11.54 -13.67
C GLY A 8 -14.98 11.08 -15.13
N THR A 9 -16.07 11.42 -15.81
CA THR A 9 -16.41 10.91 -17.15
C THR A 9 -15.49 11.38 -18.28
N SER A 10 -14.58 12.33 -18.05
CA SER A 10 -13.82 12.98 -19.11
C SER A 10 -12.29 12.88 -19.02
N ASN A 11 -11.70 12.39 -17.91
CA ASN A 11 -10.25 12.14 -17.86
C ASN A 11 -9.87 11.09 -16.79
N LEU A 12 -10.00 9.81 -17.16
CA LEU A 12 -9.68 8.67 -16.29
C LEU A 12 -8.22 8.69 -15.83
N GLU A 13 -7.27 8.94 -16.73
CA GLU A 13 -5.83 8.97 -16.42
C GLU A 13 -5.49 10.05 -15.38
N ALA A 14 -6.03 11.27 -15.53
CA ALA A 14 -5.81 12.33 -14.54
C ALA A 14 -6.41 11.97 -13.17
N THR A 15 -7.58 11.32 -13.16
CA THR A 15 -8.25 10.86 -11.94
C THR A 15 -7.44 9.76 -11.25
N VAL A 16 -6.94 8.79 -12.02
CA VAL A 16 -6.06 7.72 -11.53
C VAL A 16 -4.78 8.30 -10.95
N PHE A 17 -4.14 9.23 -11.66
CA PHE A 17 -2.93 9.88 -11.19
C PHE A 17 -3.16 10.61 -9.87
N GLN A 18 -4.23 11.40 -9.76
CA GLN A 18 -4.58 12.11 -8.53
C GLN A 18 -4.86 11.15 -7.36
N ASN A 19 -5.63 10.09 -7.59
CA ASN A 19 -5.91 9.07 -6.58
C ASN A 19 -4.62 8.37 -6.09
N ASN A 20 -3.67 8.09 -6.99
CA ASN A 20 -2.40 7.49 -6.61
C ASN A 20 -1.51 8.45 -5.82
N LEU A 21 -1.55 9.76 -6.11
CA LEU A 21 -0.84 10.77 -5.30
C LEU A 21 -1.39 10.84 -3.87
N GLU A 22 -2.72 10.89 -3.72
CA GLU A 22 -3.37 10.87 -2.41
C GLU A 22 -3.07 9.58 -1.65
N ALA A 23 -3.10 8.44 -2.34
CA ALA A 23 -2.73 7.15 -1.78
C ALA A 23 -1.27 7.12 -1.31
N ALA A 24 -0.33 7.71 -2.06
CA ALA A 24 1.07 7.76 -1.67
C ALA A 24 1.27 8.50 -0.34
N GLU A 25 0.60 9.65 -0.15
CA GLU A 25 0.66 10.41 1.10
C GLU A 25 0.06 9.63 2.27
N GLU A 26 -1.11 9.03 2.07
CA GLU A 26 -1.82 8.30 3.12
C GLU A 26 -1.13 6.99 3.50
N ILE A 27 -0.55 6.27 2.53
CA ILE A 27 0.26 5.08 2.82
C ILE A 27 1.45 5.47 3.72
N ALA A 28 2.19 6.53 3.36
CA ALA A 28 3.32 6.98 4.19
C ALA A 28 2.88 7.38 5.60
N HIS A 29 1.69 7.98 5.75
CA HIS A 29 1.09 8.27 7.04
C HIS A 29 0.75 7.00 7.83
N GLN A 30 0.04 6.05 7.23
CA GLN A 30 -0.38 4.81 7.88
C GLN A 30 0.81 3.93 8.30
N LEU A 31 1.88 3.90 7.50
CA LEU A 31 3.12 3.20 7.88
C LEU A 31 3.70 3.71 9.20
N ARG A 32 3.69 5.03 9.42
CA ARG A 32 4.13 5.64 10.67
C ARG A 32 3.13 5.41 11.80
N LEU A 33 1.84 5.66 11.53
CA LEU A 33 0.78 5.59 12.54
C LEU A 33 0.64 4.19 13.14
N ARG A 34 0.80 3.15 12.30
CA ARG A 34 0.65 1.74 12.70
C ARG A 34 1.98 1.06 13.03
N ASP A 35 3.09 1.79 12.90
CA ASP A 35 4.45 1.28 12.97
C ASP A 35 4.66 -0.02 12.14
N ILE A 36 4.27 0.03 10.87
CA ILE A 36 4.45 -1.09 9.94
C ILE A 36 5.91 -1.10 9.48
N GLY A 37 6.57 -2.24 9.58
CA GLY A 37 7.97 -2.40 9.15
C GLY A 37 8.24 -3.78 8.54
N GLY A 38 9.31 -3.86 7.76
CA GLY A 38 9.68 -5.01 6.92
C GLY A 38 9.63 -4.66 5.44
N ILE A 39 9.45 -5.69 4.62
CA ILE A 39 9.21 -5.57 3.18
C ILE A 39 7.74 -5.19 2.99
N ILE A 40 7.49 -4.14 2.23
CA ILE A 40 6.16 -3.63 1.92
C ILE A 40 6.06 -3.55 0.39
N VAL A 41 4.93 -4.04 -0.14
CA VAL A 41 4.60 -4.00 -1.56
C VAL A 41 3.33 -3.18 -1.71
N ILE A 42 3.37 -2.21 -2.61
CA ILE A 42 2.24 -1.31 -2.88
C ILE A 42 1.84 -1.48 -4.34
N ASP A 43 0.58 -1.84 -4.52
CA ASP A 43 -0.07 -1.94 -5.82
C ASP A 43 -0.85 -0.64 -6.09
N PHE A 44 -0.25 0.27 -6.84
CA PHE A 44 -0.91 1.50 -7.30
C PHE A 44 -1.82 1.19 -8.49
N ILE A 45 -2.81 2.04 -8.75
CA ILE A 45 -3.67 1.85 -9.92
C ILE A 45 -2.83 2.05 -11.20
N ASP A 46 -3.03 1.21 -12.20
CA ASP A 46 -2.31 1.26 -13.47
C ASP A 46 -2.38 2.65 -14.12
N MET A 47 -1.22 3.16 -14.53
CA MET A 47 -1.07 4.44 -15.22
C MET A 47 -0.38 4.22 -16.57
N GLU A 48 -0.96 4.71 -17.65
CA GLU A 48 -0.39 4.59 -18.99
C GLU A 48 0.85 5.49 -19.15
N ILE A 49 0.82 6.68 -18.54
CA ILE A 49 1.87 7.68 -18.67
C ILE A 49 3.03 7.36 -17.72
N LYS A 50 4.20 7.01 -18.28
CA LYS A 50 5.41 6.70 -17.50
C LYS A 50 5.83 7.84 -16.56
N GLU A 51 5.58 9.07 -16.97
CA GLU A 51 5.90 10.25 -16.16
C GLU A 51 5.02 10.37 -14.91
N ASN A 52 3.74 9.97 -15.00
CA ASN A 52 2.84 9.92 -13.84
C ASN A 52 3.35 8.90 -12.82
N ARG A 53 3.82 7.74 -13.28
CA ARG A 53 4.45 6.71 -12.42
C ARG A 53 5.62 7.26 -11.62
N LYS A 54 6.55 7.97 -12.26
CA LYS A 54 7.70 8.61 -11.58
C LYS A 54 7.24 9.61 -10.53
N LYS A 55 6.30 10.49 -10.88
CA LYS A 55 5.76 11.50 -9.96
C LYS A 55 5.09 10.89 -8.73
N VAL A 56 4.37 9.77 -8.88
CA VAL A 56 3.79 9.04 -7.73
C VAL A 56 4.88 8.52 -6.81
N VAL A 57 5.95 7.92 -7.35
CA VAL A 57 7.08 7.43 -6.53
C VAL A 57 7.83 8.58 -5.85
N GLU A 58 8.03 9.71 -6.55
CA GLU A 58 8.64 10.91 -5.98
C GLU A 58 7.79 11.50 -4.86
N ALA A 59 6.48 11.61 -5.05
CA ALA A 59 5.55 12.03 -4.02
C ALA A 59 5.60 11.08 -2.81
N PHE A 60 5.66 9.78 -3.05
CA PHE A 60 5.79 8.79 -1.98
C PHE A 60 7.10 8.94 -1.20
N ARG A 61 8.24 9.09 -1.89
CA ARG A 61 9.55 9.36 -1.25
C ARG A 61 9.52 10.66 -0.44
N SER A 62 8.88 11.71 -0.96
CA SER A 62 8.70 12.98 -0.27
C SER A 62 7.83 12.81 0.99
N ALA A 63 6.72 12.09 0.92
CA ALA A 63 5.86 11.82 2.07
C ALA A 63 6.54 10.98 3.16
N LEU A 64 7.45 10.08 2.77
CA LEU A 64 8.28 9.29 3.68
C LEU A 64 9.45 10.08 4.30
N SER A 65 9.82 11.24 3.77
CA SER A 65 10.90 12.08 4.35
C SER A 65 10.61 12.53 5.78
N ARG A 66 9.33 12.53 6.18
CA ARG A 66 8.87 12.83 7.54
C ARG A 66 9.02 11.64 8.50
N ASP A 67 9.32 10.45 7.99
CA ASP A 67 9.55 9.25 8.79
C ASP A 67 10.96 9.26 9.37
N LYS A 68 11.07 9.06 10.69
CA LYS A 68 12.36 8.99 11.39
C LYS A 68 13.01 7.62 11.23
N THR A 69 12.25 6.62 10.80
CA THR A 69 12.73 5.26 10.55
C THR A 69 13.38 5.17 9.18
N ARG A 70 14.49 4.44 9.07
CA ARG A 70 15.15 4.21 7.78
C ARG A 70 14.21 3.49 6.81
N THR A 71 14.01 4.10 5.65
CA THR A 71 13.23 3.57 4.54
C THR A 71 14.09 3.44 3.29
N GLN A 72 13.71 2.54 2.39
CA GLN A 72 14.28 2.41 1.05
C GLN A 72 13.13 2.09 0.09
N VAL A 73 12.96 2.91 -0.94
CA VAL A 73 11.88 2.79 -1.93
C VAL A 73 12.47 2.57 -3.31
N PHE A 74 12.08 1.48 -3.96
CA PHE A 74 12.46 1.18 -5.34
C PHE A 74 11.50 1.84 -6.32
N ASP A 75 11.89 1.89 -7.59
CA ASP A 75 11.00 2.37 -8.64
C ASP A 75 9.88 1.35 -8.91
N ILE A 76 8.83 1.78 -9.61
CA ILE A 76 7.73 0.89 -10.02
C ILE A 76 8.29 -0.22 -10.93
N SER A 77 8.03 -1.46 -10.55
CA SER A 77 8.42 -2.64 -11.32
C SER A 77 7.62 -2.76 -12.62
N GLU A 78 8.03 -3.69 -13.49
CA GLU A 78 7.27 -3.99 -14.72
C GLU A 78 5.88 -4.55 -14.43
N LEU A 79 5.66 -5.12 -13.24
CA LEU A 79 4.37 -5.60 -12.77
C LEU A 79 3.48 -4.48 -12.20
N GLY A 80 3.93 -3.22 -12.20
CA GLY A 80 3.18 -2.09 -11.64
C GLY A 80 3.33 -1.91 -10.12
N LEU A 81 4.18 -2.69 -9.48
CA LEU A 81 4.34 -2.69 -8.02
C LEU A 81 5.46 -1.76 -7.55
N VAL A 82 5.24 -1.06 -6.45
CA VAL A 82 6.31 -0.39 -5.70
C VAL A 82 6.74 -1.27 -4.54
N GLU A 83 8.03 -1.57 -4.51
CA GLU A 83 8.66 -2.29 -3.41
C GLU A 83 9.37 -1.29 -2.49
N MET A 84 9.26 -1.50 -1.18
CA MET A 84 10.04 -0.75 -0.21
C MET A 84 10.41 -1.59 1.00
N THR A 85 11.45 -1.15 1.71
CA THR A 85 11.74 -1.61 3.06
C THR A 85 11.61 -0.46 4.05
N ARG A 86 11.08 -0.75 5.23
CA ARG A 86 11.08 0.14 6.39
C ARG A 86 11.63 -0.62 7.58
N LYS A 87 12.68 -0.11 8.22
CA LYS A 87 13.33 -0.78 9.38
C LYS A 87 12.27 -1.03 10.48
N ARG A 88 12.19 -2.25 11.00
CA ARG A 88 11.38 -2.52 12.19
C ARG A 88 12.03 -1.90 13.43
N ILE A 89 11.26 -1.09 14.16
CA ILE A 89 11.66 -0.47 15.43
C ILE A 89 10.92 -1.08 16.63
N GLY A 90 9.71 -1.59 16.42
CA GLY A 90 8.92 -2.34 17.40
C GLY A 90 8.09 -3.45 16.73
N GLU A 91 7.15 -4.00 17.49
CA GLU A 91 6.26 -5.07 17.01
C GLU A 91 5.13 -4.55 16.11
N GLY A 92 4.83 -3.24 16.15
CA GLY A 92 3.74 -2.63 15.40
C GLY A 92 2.38 -2.73 16.11
N LEU A 93 1.41 -1.92 15.67
CA LEU A 93 0.10 -1.82 16.32
C LEU A 93 -0.65 -3.16 16.31
N LEU A 94 -0.66 -3.85 15.16
CA LEU A 94 -1.43 -5.09 15.01
C LEU A 94 -0.91 -6.19 15.95
N THR A 95 0.41 -6.37 16.04
CA THR A 95 1.00 -7.37 16.92
C THR A 95 0.83 -7.02 18.40
N SER A 96 0.80 -5.73 18.74
CA SER A 96 0.65 -5.29 20.13
C SER A 96 -0.79 -5.36 20.65
N PHE A 97 -1.80 -5.29 19.77
CA PHE A 97 -3.21 -5.10 20.15
C PHE A 97 -4.17 -6.14 19.56
N ALA A 98 -3.69 -7.16 18.85
CA ALA A 98 -4.54 -8.18 18.27
C ALA A 98 -3.98 -9.60 18.48
N ASP A 99 -4.89 -10.53 18.71
CA ASP A 99 -4.62 -11.96 18.75
C ASP A 99 -5.01 -12.63 17.43
N GLN A 100 -4.46 -13.82 17.20
CA GLN A 100 -4.82 -14.64 16.05
C GLN A 100 -6.32 -15.04 16.11
N CYS A 101 -7.05 -14.80 15.02
CA CYS A 101 -8.47 -15.17 14.93
C CYS A 101 -8.66 -16.68 15.14
N GLN A 102 -9.45 -17.08 16.14
CA GLN A 102 -9.67 -18.50 16.47
C GLN A 102 -10.48 -19.26 15.40
N THR A 103 -11.31 -18.58 14.63
CA THR A 103 -12.15 -19.20 13.59
C THR A 103 -11.35 -19.58 12.35
N CYS A 104 -10.58 -18.63 11.79
CA CYS A 104 -9.84 -18.86 10.55
C CYS A 104 -8.35 -19.18 10.79
N LEU A 105 -7.88 -19.12 12.03
CA LEU A 105 -6.47 -19.28 12.43
C LEU A 105 -5.55 -18.33 11.65
N GLY A 106 -6.01 -17.10 11.42
CA GLY A 106 -5.27 -16.08 10.65
C GLY A 106 -5.31 -16.24 9.13
N ARG A 107 -6.03 -17.23 8.57
CA ARG A 107 -6.14 -17.42 7.12
C ARG A 107 -6.99 -16.35 6.41
N GLY A 108 -7.88 -15.67 7.13
CA GLY A 108 -8.83 -14.71 6.53
C GLY A 108 -9.94 -15.35 5.71
N VAL A 109 -10.02 -16.69 5.66
CA VAL A 109 -11.07 -17.46 4.98
C VAL A 109 -11.48 -18.66 5.83
N VAL A 110 -12.76 -19.04 5.75
CA VAL A 110 -13.30 -20.30 6.30
C VAL A 110 -13.60 -21.20 5.10
N VAL A 111 -13.02 -22.40 5.10
CA VAL A 111 -13.25 -23.36 4.03
C VAL A 111 -14.51 -24.13 4.36
N ASP A 112 -15.45 -24.15 3.42
CA ASP A 112 -16.60 -25.05 3.49
C ASP A 112 -16.14 -26.46 3.12
N HIS A 113 -16.08 -27.33 4.13
CA HIS A 113 -15.63 -28.71 3.98
C HIS A 113 -16.69 -29.63 3.38
N GLU A 114 -17.97 -29.21 3.33
CA GLU A 114 -19.02 -29.99 2.67
C GLU A 114 -18.83 -29.99 1.14
N LEU A 115 -18.29 -28.91 0.59
CA LEU A 115 -17.97 -28.76 -0.83
C LEU A 115 -16.70 -29.52 -1.28
N LEU A 116 -15.99 -30.15 -0.35
CA LEU A 116 -14.78 -30.93 -0.62
C LEU A 116 -15.03 -32.46 -0.70
N ASN A 117 -16.27 -32.89 -0.45
CA ASN A 117 -16.72 -34.29 -0.58
C ASN A 117 -17.49 -34.51 -1.89
#